data_AF-A0A0F4KS15-F1
#
_entry.id   AF-A0A0F4KS15-F1
#
_cell.length_a   1.000
_cell.length_b   1.000
_cell.length_c   1.000
_cell.angle_alpha   90.00
_cell.angle_beta   90.00
_cell.angle_gamma   90.00
#
_symmetry.space_group_name_H-M   'P 1'
#
loop_
_entity.id
_entity.type
_entity.pdbx_description
1 polymer ?
#
loop_
_entity_poly.entity_id
_entity_poly.type
_entity_poly.pdbx_seq_one_letter_code
_entity_poly.pdbx_strand_id
1 'polypeptide(L)'
;MVPHYALDDYFKEASYNKFLNGEIKSPTKGKTSRTKDGLYCHHIDEDKFLNLGNKDFILVKKPNFKYQTKDRLVYCNLIEHLILHAIITKKTNGEFGTPGLIVFLIPKVQEWYINKRKPKTGWEMNCYNTALISSDEAKDLLNDIKLYLKSVKVVQQYL
;
A
#
# COMPACT_ATOMS: atom_id res chain seq x y z
N MET A 1 -11.42 -10.17 -18.61
CA MET A 1 -10.68 -10.49 -17.37
C MET A 1 -9.57 -9.47 -17.23
N VAL A 2 -9.49 -8.78 -16.10
CA VAL A 2 -8.49 -7.73 -15.87
C VAL A 2 -7.19 -8.39 -15.37
N PRO A 3 -6.03 -8.17 -16.01
CA PRO A 3 -4.78 -8.76 -15.54
C PRO A 3 -4.38 -8.18 -14.18
N HIS A 4 -4.09 -9.08 -13.23
CA HIS A 4 -3.65 -8.76 -11.87
C HIS A 4 -2.13 -8.53 -11.76
N TYR A 5 -1.39 -8.70 -12.87
CA TYR A 5 0.06 -8.47 -12.93
C TYR A 5 0.39 -7.08 -13.51
N ALA A 6 1.47 -6.48 -13.04
CA ALA A 6 1.95 -5.20 -13.57
C ALA A 6 2.57 -5.37 -14.97
N LEU A 7 2.28 -4.42 -15.85
CA LEU A 7 2.80 -4.41 -17.22
C LEU A 7 4.13 -3.65 -17.35
N ASP A 8 4.49 -2.89 -16.33
CA ASP A 8 5.66 -2.02 -16.29
C ASP A 8 6.26 -2.01 -14.88
N ASP A 9 7.53 -1.66 -14.78
CA ASP A 9 8.21 -1.49 -13.49
C ASP A 9 7.69 -0.24 -12.78
N TYR A 10 7.80 -0.19 -11.45
CA TYR A 10 7.30 0.95 -10.67
C TYR A 10 8.05 2.25 -11.01
N PHE A 11 9.38 2.15 -11.15
CA PHE A 11 10.23 3.20 -11.70
C PHE A 11 11.00 2.67 -12.92
N LYS A 12 11.44 3.56 -13.80
CA LYS A 12 12.33 3.20 -14.92
C LYS A 12 13.76 3.04 -14.41
N GLU A 13 14.40 1.89 -14.69
CA GLU A 13 15.73 1.54 -14.18
C GLU A 13 16.78 2.63 -14.38
N ALA A 14 16.95 3.10 -15.62
CA ALA A 14 17.92 4.16 -15.93
C ALA A 14 17.67 5.43 -15.11
N SER A 15 16.40 5.81 -14.90
CA SER A 15 16.03 6.98 -14.10
C SER A 15 16.23 6.71 -12.60
N TYR A 16 15.92 5.50 -12.13
CA TYR A 16 16.15 5.08 -10.75
C TYR A 16 17.65 5.11 -10.38
N ASN A 17 18.52 4.64 -11.25
CA ASN A 17 19.96 4.67 -11.02
C ASN A 17 20.50 6.11 -10.98
N LYS A 18 20.06 6.97 -11.92
CA LYS A 18 20.37 8.41 -11.87
C LYS A 18 19.89 9.07 -10.57
N PHE A 19 18.71 8.68 -10.08
CA PHE A 19 18.17 9.18 -8.82
C PHE A 19 19.04 8.75 -7.63
N LEU A 20 19.46 7.48 -7.56
CA LEU A 20 20.34 6.99 -6.49
C LEU A 20 21.74 7.64 -6.51
N ASN A 21 22.20 8.06 -7.69
CA ASN A 21 23.46 8.79 -7.88
C ASN A 21 23.33 10.29 -7.56
N GLY A 22 22.13 10.79 -7.24
CA GLY A 22 21.89 12.22 -6.98
C GLY A 22 21.87 13.10 -8.24
N GLU A 23 21.82 12.50 -9.43
CA GLU A 23 21.79 13.25 -10.71
C GLU A 23 20.42 13.88 -10.98
N ILE A 24 19.34 13.30 -10.42
CA ILE A 24 17.97 13.81 -10.54
C ILE A 24 17.27 13.82 -9.18
N LYS A 25 16.24 14.67 -9.02
CA LYS A 25 15.50 14.82 -7.75
C LYS A 25 14.44 13.75 -7.51
N SER A 26 14.01 13.03 -8.55
CA SER A 26 12.99 11.98 -8.44
C SER A 26 13.07 11.03 -9.64
N PRO A 27 12.89 9.72 -9.43
CA PRO A 27 12.92 8.75 -10.52
C PRO A 27 11.63 8.80 -11.33
N THR A 28 11.75 8.54 -12.63
CA THR A 28 10.62 8.48 -13.56
C THR A 28 9.77 7.25 -13.25
N LYS A 29 8.48 7.45 -12.96
CA LYS A 29 7.52 6.36 -12.74
C LYS A 29 7.25 5.58 -14.03
N GLY A 30 7.08 4.26 -13.91
CA GLY A 30 6.50 3.45 -14.98
C GLY A 30 4.97 3.54 -15.02
N LYS A 31 4.38 2.87 -16.01
CA LYS A 31 2.93 2.86 -16.26
C LYS A 31 2.23 1.82 -15.39
N THR A 32 2.32 1.98 -14.08
CA THR A 32 1.75 1.03 -13.10
C THR A 32 0.43 1.47 -12.50
N SER A 33 -0.03 2.71 -12.74
CA SER A 33 -1.27 3.20 -12.15
C SER A 33 -2.50 2.47 -12.70
N ARG A 34 -3.31 1.93 -11.79
CA ARG A 34 -4.59 1.24 -12.06
C ARG A 34 -5.74 1.83 -11.24
N THR A 35 -5.61 3.06 -10.77
CA THR A 35 -6.65 3.73 -9.98
C THR A 35 -7.93 4.03 -10.78
N LYS A 36 -7.87 4.00 -12.12
CA LYS A 36 -9.07 4.01 -12.97
C LYS A 36 -9.95 2.78 -12.76
N ASP A 37 -9.33 1.65 -12.41
CA ASP A 37 -10.01 0.39 -12.09
C ASP A 37 -10.24 0.24 -10.58
N GLY A 38 -9.96 1.30 -9.79
CA GLY A 38 -10.07 1.29 -8.33
C GLY A 38 -8.97 0.52 -7.61
N LEU A 39 -7.88 0.17 -8.28
CA LEU A 39 -6.80 -0.64 -7.72
C LEU A 39 -5.57 0.18 -7.33
N TYR A 40 -4.98 -0.18 -6.19
CA TYR A 40 -3.68 0.29 -5.72
C TYR A 40 -2.58 -0.62 -6.25
N CYS A 41 -1.46 -0.03 -6.68
CA CYS A 41 -0.22 -0.77 -6.93
C CYS A 41 0.56 -0.88 -5.62
N HIS A 42 0.96 -2.09 -5.24
CA HIS A 42 1.70 -2.35 -4.01
C HIS A 42 2.93 -3.22 -4.30
N HIS A 43 4.05 -2.94 -3.63
CA HIS A 43 5.28 -3.74 -3.73
C HIS A 43 5.23 -4.93 -2.77
N ILE A 44 5.39 -6.16 -3.25
CA ILE A 44 5.33 -7.35 -2.37
C ILE A 44 6.48 -7.44 -1.36
N ASP A 45 7.56 -6.68 -1.59
CA ASP A 45 8.74 -6.62 -0.74
C ASP A 45 8.65 -5.56 0.37
N GLU A 46 7.49 -4.94 0.59
CA GLU A 46 7.30 -4.06 1.75
C GLU A 46 7.31 -4.81 3.10
N ASP A 47 7.48 -6.14 3.08
CA ASP A 47 7.84 -6.94 4.27
C ASP A 47 9.34 -6.93 4.61
N LYS A 48 10.17 -6.29 3.77
CA LYS A 48 11.63 -6.14 3.94
C LYS A 48 12.09 -4.68 3.94
N PHE A 49 11.29 -3.79 3.36
CA PHE A 49 11.61 -2.38 3.21
C PHE A 49 10.38 -1.52 3.51
N LEU A 50 10.60 -0.36 4.13
CA LEU A 50 9.53 0.63 4.30
C LEU A 50 9.37 1.44 3.01
N ASN A 51 8.15 1.49 2.49
CA ASN A 51 7.68 2.48 1.51
C ASN A 51 8.54 2.55 0.24
N LEU A 52 8.58 1.45 -0.52
CA LEU A 52 9.40 1.30 -1.74
C LEU A 52 8.98 2.25 -2.87
N GLY A 53 7.79 2.86 -2.77
CA GLY A 53 7.32 3.88 -3.68
C GLY A 53 7.69 5.32 -3.30
N ASN A 54 8.27 5.55 -2.12
CA ASN A 54 8.61 6.89 -1.63
C ASN A 54 10.11 7.20 -1.81
N LYS A 55 10.38 8.31 -2.49
CA LYS A 55 11.73 8.76 -2.85
C LYS A 55 12.65 8.98 -1.64
N ASP A 56 12.12 9.45 -0.51
CA ASP A 56 12.92 9.77 0.68
C ASP A 56 13.39 8.48 1.36
N PHE A 57 12.50 7.49 1.46
CA PHE A 57 12.85 6.14 1.94
C PHE A 57 13.84 5.44 1.00
N ILE A 58 13.66 5.59 -0.31
CA ILE A 58 14.59 5.05 -1.32
C ILE A 58 15.99 5.65 -1.16
N LEU A 59 16.13 6.96 -0.93
CA LEU A 59 17.46 7.59 -0.76
C LEU A 59 18.18 7.11 0.51
N VAL A 60 17.42 6.89 1.58
CA VAL A 60 17.97 6.42 2.86
C VAL A 60 18.37 4.95 2.79
N LYS A 61 17.54 4.09 2.19
CA LYS A 61 17.74 2.63 2.20
C LYS A 61 18.44 2.08 0.95
N LYS A 62 18.44 2.85 -0.15
CA LYS A 62 19.01 2.50 -1.46
C LYS A 62 18.71 1.06 -1.90
N PRO A 63 17.43 0.64 -1.93
CA PRO A 63 17.09 -0.73 -2.31
C PRO A 63 17.48 -0.97 -3.78
N ASN A 64 17.93 -2.19 -4.07
CA ASN A 64 18.29 -2.61 -5.43
C ASN A 64 17.08 -2.48 -6.38
N PHE A 65 17.31 -2.07 -7.62
CA PHE A 65 16.26 -1.88 -8.62
C PHE A 65 15.38 -3.13 -8.83
N LYS A 66 15.90 -4.34 -8.60
CA LYS A 66 15.11 -5.58 -8.70
C LYS A 66 13.80 -5.54 -7.89
N TYR A 67 13.74 -4.78 -6.79
CA TYR A 67 12.52 -4.62 -5.99
C TYR A 67 11.47 -3.69 -6.60
N GLN A 68 11.83 -2.96 -7.66
CA GLN A 68 10.94 -2.05 -8.41
C GLN A 68 10.37 -2.71 -9.66
N THR A 69 10.79 -3.94 -9.98
CA THR A 69 10.38 -4.64 -11.20
C THR A 69 8.93 -5.11 -11.13
N LYS A 70 8.28 -5.19 -12.29
CA LYS A 70 6.84 -5.49 -12.41
C LYS A 70 6.39 -6.80 -11.76
N ASP A 71 7.25 -7.83 -11.70
CA ASP A 71 6.97 -9.10 -11.04
C ASP A 71 6.99 -9.01 -9.50
N ARG A 72 7.46 -7.88 -8.97
CA ARG A 72 7.42 -7.53 -7.53
C ARG A 72 6.24 -6.63 -7.19
N LEU A 73 5.34 -6.38 -8.13
CA LEU A 73 4.16 -5.53 -7.95
C LEU A 73 2.88 -6.35 -8.00
N VAL A 74 1.94 -6.00 -7.14
CA VAL A 74 0.59 -6.55 -7.12
C VAL A 74 -0.44 -5.44 -7.14
N TYR A 75 -1.62 -5.74 -7.67
CA TYR A 75 -2.77 -4.86 -7.60
C TYR A 75 -3.77 -5.35 -6.57
N CYS A 76 -4.25 -4.44 -5.74
CA CYS A 76 -5.22 -4.73 -4.69
C CYS A 76 -6.24 -3.59 -4.59
N ASN A 77 -7.49 -3.91 -4.27
CA ASN A 77 -8.45 -2.92 -3.82
C ASN A 77 -8.10 -2.44 -2.40
N LEU A 78 -8.84 -1.46 -1.86
CA LEU A 78 -8.53 -0.88 -0.54
C LEU A 78 -8.56 -1.91 0.60
N ILE A 79 -9.50 -2.85 0.58
CA ILE A 79 -9.69 -3.85 1.64
C ILE A 79 -8.60 -4.91 1.59
N GLU A 80 -8.27 -5.39 0.39
CA GLU A 80 -7.12 -6.27 0.16
C GLU A 80 -5.81 -5.61 0.59
N HIS A 81 -5.64 -4.31 0.29
CA HIS A 81 -4.47 -3.54 0.71
C HIS A 81 -4.40 -3.41 2.24
N LEU A 82 -5.53 -3.17 2.91
CA LEU A 82 -5.64 -3.16 4.36
C LEU A 82 -5.20 -4.49 4.98
N ILE A 83 -5.73 -5.61 4.47
CA ILE A 83 -5.41 -6.96 4.94
C ILE A 83 -3.94 -7.28 4.70
N LEU A 84 -3.41 -6.93 3.53
CA LEU A 84 -2.01 -7.15 3.19
C LEU A 84 -1.07 -6.43 4.18
N HIS A 85 -1.35 -5.17 4.51
CA HIS A 85 -0.57 -4.44 5.52
C HIS A 85 -0.71 -5.04 6.93
N ALA A 86 -1.88 -5.57 7.31
CA ALA A 86 -2.04 -6.29 8.58
C ALA A 86 -1.18 -7.57 8.62
N ILE A 87 -1.13 -8.33 7.53
CA ILE A 87 -0.30 -9.53 7.42
C ILE A 87 1.20 -9.18 7.50
N ILE A 88 1.65 -8.17 6.75
CA ILE A 88 3.04 -7.69 6.80
C ILE A 88 3.40 -7.28 8.22
N THR A 89 2.57 -6.43 8.83
CA THR A 89 2.74 -5.95 10.21
C THR A 89 2.89 -7.11 11.20
N LYS A 90 2.04 -8.14 11.10
CA LYS A 90 2.14 -9.33 11.95
C LYS A 90 3.45 -10.10 11.73
N LYS A 91 3.77 -10.40 10.46
CA LYS A 91 4.93 -11.19 10.07
C LYS A 91 6.24 -10.56 10.52
N THR A 92 6.32 -9.23 10.49
CA THR A 92 7.53 -8.47 10.81
C THR A 92 7.51 -7.92 12.24
N ASN A 93 6.60 -8.41 13.09
CA ASN A 93 6.40 -7.94 14.46
C ASN A 93 6.32 -6.39 14.58
N GLY A 94 5.67 -5.77 13.60
CA GLY A 94 5.44 -4.33 13.52
C GLY A 94 6.58 -3.49 12.93
N GLU A 95 7.71 -4.10 12.54
CA GLU A 95 8.83 -3.39 11.90
C GLU A 95 8.43 -2.76 10.56
N PHE A 96 7.69 -3.51 9.73
CA PHE A 96 7.17 -3.06 8.43
C PHE A 96 5.63 -3.08 8.41
N GLY A 97 5.04 -2.44 7.40
CA GLY A 97 3.58 -2.39 7.21
C GLY A 97 2.82 -1.45 8.15
N THR A 98 3.27 -1.28 9.40
CA THR A 98 2.57 -0.51 10.45
C THR A 98 2.20 0.93 10.04
N PRO A 99 3.11 1.74 9.47
CA PRO A 99 2.74 3.12 9.11
C PRO A 99 1.66 3.17 8.02
N GLY A 100 1.74 2.28 7.02
CA GLY A 100 0.70 2.14 5.99
C GLY A 100 -0.66 1.77 6.58
N LEU A 101 -0.66 0.80 7.50
CA LEU A 101 -1.85 0.31 8.17
C LEU A 101 -2.54 1.40 9.01
N ILE A 102 -1.80 1.99 9.95
CA ILE A 102 -2.34 2.86 11.00
C ILE A 102 -2.62 4.27 10.49
N VAL A 103 -1.72 4.83 9.68
CA VAL A 103 -1.81 6.24 9.27
C VAL A 103 -2.73 6.42 8.07
N PHE A 104 -2.82 5.42 7.19
CA PHE A 104 -3.52 5.56 5.91
C PHE A 104 -4.72 4.64 5.76
N LEU A 105 -4.54 3.33 5.98
CA LEU A 105 -5.55 2.34 5.57
C LEU A 105 -6.73 2.26 6.54
N ILE A 106 -6.47 2.11 7.84
CA ILE A 106 -7.53 2.07 8.86
C ILE A 106 -8.36 3.36 8.86
N PRO A 107 -7.77 4.57 8.93
CA PRO A 107 -8.53 5.81 8.90
C PRO A 107 -9.37 5.95 7.63
N LYS A 108 -8.84 5.51 6.48
CA LYS A 108 -9.55 5.56 5.20
C LYS A 108 -10.77 4.63 5.18
N VAL A 109 -10.64 3.41 5.69
CA VAL A 109 -11.78 2.48 5.80
C VAL A 109 -12.83 3.00 6.79
N GLN A 110 -12.40 3.54 7.94
CA GLN A 110 -13.29 4.17 8.92
C GLN A 110 -14.06 5.33 8.29
N GLU A 111 -13.37 6.28 7.65
CA GLU A 111 -14.03 7.44 7.04
C GLU A 111 -15.00 7.02 5.94
N TRP A 112 -14.57 6.15 5.02
CA TRP A 112 -15.33 5.84 3.82
C TRP A 112 -16.54 4.94 4.07
N TYR A 113 -16.41 3.89 4.88
CA TYR A 113 -17.45 2.87 5.02
C TYR A 113 -18.18 2.94 6.35
N ILE A 114 -17.51 3.33 7.44
CA ILE A 114 -18.12 3.38 8.78
C ILE A 114 -18.78 4.75 9.01
N ASN A 115 -18.03 5.82 8.76
CA ASN A 115 -18.52 7.20 8.91
C ASN A 115 -19.28 7.69 7.66
N LYS A 116 -19.36 6.87 6.62
CA LYS A 116 -20.09 7.13 5.36
C LYS A 116 -19.65 8.41 4.65
N ARG A 117 -18.39 8.83 4.85
CA ARG A 117 -17.79 10.00 4.20
C ARG A 117 -17.09 9.57 2.92
N LYS A 118 -17.81 9.70 1.80
CA LYS A 118 -17.28 9.36 0.48
C LYS A 118 -16.07 10.24 0.13
N PRO A 119 -15.09 9.71 -0.63
CA PRO A 119 -13.96 10.50 -1.10
C PRO A 119 -14.40 11.62 -2.06
N LYS A 120 -13.58 12.66 -2.14
CA LYS A 120 -13.87 13.85 -2.98
C LYS A 120 -13.27 13.76 -4.38
N THR A 121 -12.21 12.96 -4.57
CA THR A 121 -11.50 12.87 -5.84
C THR A 121 -12.00 11.70 -6.69
N GLY A 122 -11.96 11.83 -8.01
CA GLY A 122 -12.48 10.80 -8.92
C GLY A 122 -11.74 9.45 -8.82
N TRP A 123 -10.43 9.46 -8.66
CA TRP A 123 -9.66 8.22 -8.54
C TRP A 123 -9.90 7.52 -7.20
N GLU A 124 -10.09 8.26 -6.11
CA GLU A 124 -10.47 7.67 -4.83
C GLU A 124 -11.90 7.13 -4.85
N MET A 125 -12.81 7.80 -5.57
CA MET A 125 -14.16 7.30 -5.77
C MET A 125 -14.15 5.93 -6.49
N ASN A 126 -13.26 5.73 -7.46
CA ASN A 126 -13.10 4.43 -8.10
C ASN A 126 -12.63 3.36 -7.10
N CYS A 127 -11.63 3.69 -6.26
CA CYS A 127 -11.16 2.79 -5.21
C CYS A 127 -12.25 2.47 -4.17
N TYR A 128 -13.04 3.47 -3.79
CA TYR A 128 -14.18 3.31 -2.89
C TYR A 128 -15.25 2.38 -3.48
N ASN A 129 -15.63 2.60 -4.73
CA ASN A 129 -16.66 1.79 -5.40
C ASN A 129 -16.22 0.34 -5.66
N THR A 130 -14.90 0.08 -5.74
CA THR A 130 -14.37 -1.25 -6.06
C THR A 130 -14.30 -2.18 -4.86
N ALA A 131 -14.17 -1.64 -3.64
CA ALA A 131 -13.97 -2.46 -2.45
C ALA A 131 -15.24 -3.15 -1.94
N LEU A 132 -16.43 -2.65 -2.33
CA LEU A 132 -17.74 -3.30 -2.17
C LEU A 132 -18.05 -3.88 -0.78
N ILE A 133 -17.60 -3.22 0.29
CA ILE A 133 -17.84 -3.63 1.68
C ILE A 133 -18.94 -2.80 2.33
N SER A 134 -19.78 -3.43 3.16
CA SER A 134 -20.76 -2.73 3.99
C SER A 134 -20.12 -2.07 5.22
N SER A 135 -20.88 -1.19 5.89
CA SER A 135 -20.40 -0.56 7.12
C SER A 135 -20.16 -1.55 8.26
N ASP A 136 -20.94 -2.63 8.34
CA ASP A 136 -20.83 -3.59 9.45
C ASP A 136 -19.69 -4.57 9.19
N GLU A 137 -19.56 -5.08 7.97
CA GLU A 137 -18.39 -5.88 7.56
C GLU A 137 -17.08 -5.10 7.73
N ALA A 138 -17.07 -3.79 7.47
CA ALA A 138 -15.90 -2.94 7.70
C ALA A 138 -15.54 -2.85 9.19
N LYS A 139 -16.53 -2.76 10.09
CA LYS A 139 -16.27 -2.75 11.55
C LYS A 139 -15.74 -4.11 12.00
N ASP A 140 -16.37 -5.19 11.54
CA ASP A 140 -15.97 -6.55 11.90
C ASP A 140 -14.56 -6.85 11.42
N LEU A 141 -14.21 -6.46 10.18
CA LEU A 141 -12.85 -6.60 9.65
C LEU A 141 -11.82 -5.83 10.48
N LEU A 142 -12.12 -4.60 10.91
CA LEU A 142 -11.20 -3.83 11.75
C LEU A 142 -11.02 -4.47 13.13
N ASN A 143 -12.08 -5.04 13.71
CA ASN A 143 -12.00 -5.81 14.95
C ASN A 143 -11.16 -7.07 14.76
N ASP A 144 -11.33 -7.80 13.66
CA ASP A 144 -10.55 -8.98 13.33
C ASP A 144 -9.06 -8.65 13.15
N ILE A 145 -8.75 -7.54 12.47
CA ILE A 145 -7.36 -7.05 12.35
C ILE A 145 -6.77 -6.72 13.73
N LYS A 146 -7.55 -6.07 14.60
CA LYS A 146 -7.12 -5.79 15.98
C LYS A 146 -6.81 -7.06 16.76
N LEU A 147 -7.69 -8.06 16.69
CA LEU A 147 -7.49 -9.37 17.31
C LEU A 147 -6.29 -10.12 16.72
N TYR A 148 -6.13 -10.09 15.39
CA TYR A 148 -5.01 -10.70 14.69
C TYR A 148 -3.66 -10.09 15.12
N LEU A 149 -3.63 -8.78 15.34
CA LEU A 149 -2.44 -8.04 15.77
C LEU A 149 -2.24 -7.96 17.28
N LYS A 150 -3.08 -8.63 18.10
CA LYS A 150 -3.02 -8.60 19.58
C LYS A 150 -1.65 -8.85 20.19
N SER A 151 -0.83 -9.68 19.54
CA SER A 151 0.52 -10.03 20.03
C SER A 151 1.61 -9.04 19.59
N VAL A 152 1.31 -8.10 18.69
CA VAL A 152 2.29 -7.16 18.13
C VAL A 152 2.29 -5.88 18.98
N LYS A 153 3.13 -5.86 20.02
CA LYS A 153 3.10 -4.83 21.07
C LYS A 153 3.16 -3.39 20.54
N VAL A 154 3.99 -3.13 19.53
CA VAL A 154 4.18 -1.77 18.97
C VAL A 154 2.91 -1.21 18.33
N VAL A 155 1.99 -2.08 17.91
CA VAL A 155 0.76 -1.69 17.20
C VAL A 155 -0.43 -1.55 18.16
N GLN A 156 -0.40 -2.24 19.30
CA GLN A 156 -1.52 -2.27 20.25
C GLN A 156 -1.92 -0.89 20.79
N GLN A 157 -0.99 0.05 20.90
CA GLN A 157 -1.29 1.41 21.35
C GLN A 157 -2.05 2.26 20.30
N TYR A 158 -2.19 1.76 19.07
CA TYR A 158 -2.79 2.49 17.94
C TYR A 158 -4.09 1.85 17.40
N LEU A 159 -4.49 0.67 17.89
CA LEU A 159 -5.69 -0.07 17.47
C LEU A 159 -6.73 -0.13 18.59
#